data_AF-A0A519G422-F1
#
_entry.id   AF-A0A519G422-F1
#
_cell.length_a   1.000
_cell.length_b   1.000
_cell.length_c   1.000
_cell.angle_alpha   90.00
_cell.angle_beta   90.00
_cell.angle_gamma   90.00
#
_symmetry.space_group_name_H-M   'P 1'
#
loop_
_entity.id
_entity.type
_entity.pdbx_description
1 polymer ?
#
loop_
_entity_poly.entity_id
_entity_poly.type
_entity_poly.pdbx_seq_one_letter_code
_entity_poly.pdbx_strand_id
1 'polypeptide(L)'
;MFGVGLPELAVILVVGILVFGPDKLPDYARQAGRMVRQLRNLAQSAQNDLRAELGPEYADLKLTDLDPRVAIRKHILEAMEADDIAEAQAAQMAARTGGPDLKPGERPPYDLEAT
;
A
#
# COMPACT_ATOMS: atom_id res chain seq x y z
N MET A 1 31.58 -4.63 -3.57
CA MET A 1 32.59 -3.92 -2.75
C MET A 1 32.39 -4.07 -1.23
N PHE A 2 31.48 -4.92 -0.73
CA PHE A 2 31.63 -5.56 0.58
C PHE A 2 30.99 -6.95 0.51
N GLY A 3 31.82 -7.99 0.45
CA GLY A 3 31.39 -9.39 0.45
C GLY A 3 31.30 -9.89 1.89
N VAL A 4 30.29 -9.45 2.62
CA VAL A 4 30.05 -9.93 4.00
C VAL A 4 29.13 -11.14 3.91
N GLY A 5 29.70 -12.32 4.02
CA GLY A 5 28.97 -13.56 4.18
C GLY A 5 28.64 -13.85 5.65
N LEU A 6 28.00 -15.00 5.86
CA LEU A 6 27.78 -15.54 7.21
C LEU A 6 29.08 -15.70 8.03
N PRO A 7 30.22 -16.19 7.50
CA PRO A 7 31.43 -16.33 8.31
C PRO A 7 32.02 -14.99 8.74
N GLU A 8 32.03 -13.97 7.87
CA GLU A 8 32.52 -12.64 8.21
C GLU A 8 31.63 -11.98 9.29
N LEU A 9 30.31 -12.19 9.20
CA LEU A 9 29.36 -11.69 10.19
C LEU A 9 29.55 -12.37 11.56
N ALA A 10 29.88 -13.67 11.59
CA ALA A 10 30.22 -14.38 12.81
C ALA A 10 31.51 -13.83 13.47
N VAL A 11 32.53 -13.49 12.68
CA VAL A 11 33.76 -12.86 13.19
C VAL A 11 33.45 -11.51 13.84
N ILE A 12 32.65 -10.67 13.18
CA ILE A 12 32.22 -9.38 13.74
C ILE A 12 31.45 -9.58 15.05
N LEU A 13 30.56 -10.58 15.11
CA LEU A 13 29.81 -10.90 16.32
C LEU A 13 30.74 -11.30 17.47
N VAL A 14 31.73 -12.17 17.21
CA VAL A 14 32.72 -12.59 18.21
C VAL A 14 33.52 -11.40 18.72
N VAL A 15 33.99 -10.53 17.82
CA VAL A 15 34.70 -9.30 18.20
C VAL A 15 33.82 -8.39 19.04
N GLY A 16 32.55 -8.20 18.66
CA GLY A 16 31.59 -7.42 19.43
C GLY A 16 31.36 -7.99 20.83
N ILE A 17 31.23 -9.32 20.94
CA ILE A 17 31.10 -10.01 22.22
C ILE A 17 32.36 -9.83 23.08
N LEU A 18 33.56 -9.86 22.51
CA LEU A 18 34.81 -9.63 23.23
C LEU A 18 34.92 -8.20 23.76
N VAL A 19 34.52 -7.21 22.96
CA VAL A 19 34.62 -5.79 23.34
C VAL A 19 33.59 -5.42 24.42
N PHE A 20 32.34 -5.85 24.26
CA PHE A 20 31.25 -5.49 25.16
C PHE A 20 31.02 -6.49 26.29
N GLY A 21 31.47 -7.74 26.13
CA GLY A 21 31.23 -8.86 27.01
C GLY A 21 29.97 -9.66 26.63
N PRO A 22 30.01 -11.01 26.66
CA PRO A 22 28.85 -11.86 26.33
C PRO A 22 27.67 -11.66 27.29
N ASP A 23 27.94 -11.30 28.54
CA ASP A 23 26.91 -11.10 29.55
C ASP A 23 26.19 -9.74 29.42
N LYS A 24 26.88 -8.72 28.88
CA LYS A 24 26.33 -7.35 28.78
C LYS A 24 25.52 -7.12 27.51
N LEU A 25 25.91 -7.75 26.39
CA LEU A 25 25.17 -7.69 25.13
C LEU A 25 23.67 -8.01 25.24
N PRO A 26 23.23 -9.11 25.89
CA PRO A 26 21.81 -9.41 26.03
C PRO A 26 21.08 -8.38 26.89
N ASP A 27 21.73 -7.81 27.90
CA ASP A 27 21.14 -6.76 28.73
C ASP A 27 20.90 -5.48 27.93
N TYR A 28 21.87 -5.05 27.11
CA TYR A 28 21.70 -3.89 26.23
C TYR A 28 20.64 -4.15 25.14
N ALA A 29 20.61 -5.34 24.56
CA ALA A 29 19.59 -5.70 23.57
C ALA A 29 18.18 -5.68 24.19
N ARG A 30 18.02 -6.21 25.42
CA ARG A 30 16.76 -6.14 26.17
C ARG A 30 16.35 -4.70 26.48
N GLN A 31 17.31 -3.84 26.84
CA GLN A 31 17.04 -2.43 27.09
C GLN A 31 16.58 -1.70 25.82
N ALA A 32 17.30 -1.88 24.70
CA ALA A 32 16.91 -1.34 23.41
C ALA A 32 15.53 -1.84 22.97
N GLY A 33 15.25 -3.14 23.13
CA GLY A 33 13.93 -3.72 22.83
C GLY A 33 12.80 -3.11 23.66
N ARG A 34 13.05 -2.85 24.95
CA ARG A 34 12.10 -2.13 25.82
C ARG A 34 11.86 -0.70 25.34
N MET A 35 12.91 0.03 24.96
CA MET A 35 12.78 1.39 24.41
C MET A 35 11.98 1.40 23.11
N VAL A 36 12.26 0.49 22.18
CA VAL A 36 11.50 0.37 20.91
C VAL A 36 10.02 0.08 21.19
N ARG A 37 9.72 -0.81 22.14
CA ARG A 37 8.34 -1.12 22.52
C ARG A 37 7.63 0.09 23.13
N GLN A 38 8.30 0.83 24.00
CA GLN A 38 7.77 2.07 24.58
C GLN A 38 7.51 3.11 23.49
N LEU A 39 8.44 3.31 22.57
CA LEU A 39 8.32 4.25 21.47
C LEU A 39 7.15 3.88 20.54
N ARG A 40 6.99 2.58 20.23
CA ARG A 40 5.83 2.08 19.46
C ARG A 40 4.51 2.35 20.18
N ASN A 41 4.45 2.10 21.49
CA ASN A 41 3.24 2.37 22.28
C ASN A 41 2.91 3.86 22.28
N LEU A 42 3.90 4.73 22.49
CA LEU A 42 3.72 6.18 22.45
C LEU A 42 3.22 6.65 21.07
N ALA A 43 3.83 6.14 19.99
CA ALA A 43 3.40 6.46 18.63
C ALA A 43 1.96 5.99 18.36
N GLN A 44 1.57 4.82 18.87
CA GLN A 44 0.21 4.30 18.73
C GLN A 44 -0.80 5.12 19.54
N SER A 45 -0.47 5.49 20.78
CA SER A 45 -1.30 6.36 21.61
C SER A 45 -1.50 7.72 20.96
N ALA A 46 -0.43 8.38 20.52
CA ALA A 46 -0.52 9.66 19.83
C ALA A 46 -1.38 9.56 18.56
N GLN A 47 -1.23 8.49 17.76
CA GLN A 47 -2.10 8.24 16.61
C GLN A 47 -3.57 8.09 17.02
N ASN A 48 -3.85 7.39 18.12
CA ASN A 48 -5.21 7.20 18.61
C ASN A 48 -5.83 8.51 19.12
N ASP A 49 -5.04 9.34 19.79
CA ASP A 49 -5.48 10.65 20.30
C ASP A 49 -5.78 11.61 19.13
N LEU A 50 -4.92 11.65 18.11
CA LEU A 50 -5.18 12.45 16.89
C LEU A 50 -6.41 11.94 16.13
N ARG A 51 -6.62 10.63 16.06
CA ARG A 51 -7.84 10.02 15.49
C ARG A 51 -9.10 10.44 16.23
N ALA A 52 -9.03 10.53 17.55
CA ALA A 52 -10.16 10.92 18.40
C ALA A 52 -10.51 12.41 18.28
N GLU A 53 -9.50 13.27 18.15
CA GLU A 53 -9.69 14.72 18.08
C GLU A 53 -9.98 15.25 16.67
N LEU A 54 -9.32 14.72 15.64
CA LEU A 54 -9.42 15.22 14.26
C LEU A 54 -10.36 14.39 13.37
N GLY A 55 -10.92 13.31 13.91
CA GLY A 55 -11.78 12.39 13.19
C GLY A 55 -11.01 11.38 12.31
N PRO A 56 -11.72 10.39 11.76
CA PRO A 56 -11.10 9.27 11.04
C PRO A 56 -10.38 9.66 9.74
N GLU A 57 -10.55 10.90 9.23
CA GLU A 57 -9.92 11.33 7.98
C GLU A 57 -8.40 11.54 8.07
N TYR A 58 -7.86 11.82 9.26
CA TYR A 58 -6.40 11.99 9.46
C TYR A 58 -5.72 10.75 10.05
N ALA A 59 -6.52 9.72 10.32
CA ALA A 59 -6.13 8.46 10.94
C ALA A 59 -5.10 7.67 10.12
N ASP A 60 -5.25 7.72 8.81
CA ASP A 60 -4.57 6.83 7.86
C ASP A 60 -3.44 7.53 7.09
N LEU A 61 -3.00 8.71 7.55
CA LEU A 61 -1.76 9.32 7.11
C LEU A 61 -0.59 8.45 7.55
N LYS A 62 -0.22 7.47 6.72
CA LYS A 62 1.00 6.69 6.91
C LYS A 62 2.17 7.64 6.76
N LEU A 63 3.21 7.51 7.60
CA LEU A 63 4.44 8.31 7.47
C LEU A 63 5.07 8.22 6.06
N THR A 64 4.78 7.17 5.31
CA THR A 64 5.19 6.97 3.90
C THR A 64 4.37 7.79 2.89
N ASP A 65 3.17 8.24 3.24
CA ASP A 65 2.30 9.05 2.39
C ASP A 65 2.66 10.55 2.40
N LEU A 66 3.58 10.96 3.29
CA LEU A 66 4.22 12.27 3.22
C LEU A 66 5.33 12.36 2.17
N ASP A 67 5.64 11.27 1.46
CA ASP A 67 6.50 11.32 0.28
C ASP A 67 5.66 11.76 -0.93
N PRO A 68 5.93 12.94 -1.53
CA PRO A 68 5.10 13.50 -2.59
C PRO A 68 4.96 12.56 -3.80
N ARG A 69 5.94 11.66 -4.01
CA ARG A 69 5.90 10.68 -5.11
C ARG A 69 4.86 9.59 -4.89
N VAL A 70 4.61 9.19 -3.65
CA VAL A 70 3.64 8.14 -3.31
C VAL A 70 2.22 8.69 -3.38
N ALA A 71 2.00 9.92 -2.91
CA ALA A 71 0.70 10.60 -3.01
C ALA A 71 0.27 10.81 -4.47
N ILE A 72 1.18 11.28 -5.33
CA ILE A 72 0.91 11.45 -6.77
C ILE A 72 0.59 10.10 -7.43
N ARG A 73 1.34 9.03 -7.11
CA ARG A 73 1.11 7.70 -7.68
C ARG A 73 -0.27 7.16 -7.34
N LYS A 74 -0.75 7.34 -6.10
CA LYS A 74 -2.10 6.92 -5.69
C LYS A 74 -3.17 7.67 -6.48
N HIS A 75 -3.06 8.99 -6.60
CA HIS A 75 -4.04 9.78 -7.36
C HIS A 75 -4.06 9.45 -8.85
N ILE A 76 -2.92 9.10 -9.46
CA ILE A 76 -2.88 8.67 -10.87
C ILE A 76 -3.55 7.31 -11.04
N LEU A 77 -3.26 6.34 -10.16
CA LEU A 77 -3.88 5.01 -10.21
C LEU A 77 -5.40 5.10 -10.02
N GLU A 78 -5.85 5.90 -9.07
CA GLU A 78 -7.28 6.09 -8.80
C GLU A 78 -8.01 6.78 -9.98
N ALA A 79 -7.36 7.74 -10.65
CA ALA A 79 -7.90 8.36 -11.86
C ALA A 79 -7.99 7.37 -13.03
N MET A 80 -6.98 6.50 -13.20
CA MET A 80 -7.00 5.46 -14.24
C MET A 80 -8.09 4.43 -13.97
N GLU A 81 -8.24 3.99 -12.71
CA GLU A 81 -9.31 3.09 -12.32
C GLU A 81 -10.67 3.73 -12.57
N ALA A 82 -10.88 5.00 -12.20
CA ALA A 82 -12.13 5.74 -12.43
C ALA A 82 -12.54 5.83 -13.92
N ASP A 83 -11.58 6.03 -14.83
CA ASP A 83 -11.82 6.02 -16.26
C ASP A 83 -12.20 4.62 -16.76
N ASP A 84 -11.50 3.57 -16.30
CA ASP A 84 -11.78 2.17 -16.66
C ASP A 84 -13.19 1.73 -16.20
N ILE A 85 -13.62 2.10 -14.98
CA ILE A 85 -14.99 1.82 -14.50
C ILE A 85 -16.04 2.66 -15.24
N ALA A 86 -15.75 3.91 -15.61
CA ALA A 86 -16.66 4.73 -16.39
C ALA A 86 -16.88 4.15 -17.81
N GLU A 87 -15.80 3.68 -18.44
CA GLU A 87 -15.84 3.06 -19.77
C GLU A 87 -16.55 1.70 -19.73
N ALA A 88 -16.30 0.88 -18.69
CA ALA A 88 -17.02 -0.38 -18.47
C ALA A 88 -18.52 -0.17 -18.19
N GLN A 89 -18.88 0.88 -17.45
CA GLN A 89 -20.27 1.24 -17.20
C GLN A 89 -20.96 1.78 -18.45
N ALA A 90 -20.28 2.61 -19.25
CA ALA A 90 -20.78 3.09 -20.54
C ALA A 90 -21.03 1.93 -21.52
N ALA A 91 -20.10 0.97 -21.60
CA ALA A 91 -20.25 -0.23 -22.42
C ALA A 91 -21.42 -1.13 -21.94
N GLN A 92 -21.60 -1.29 -20.63
CA GLN A 92 -22.73 -2.03 -20.07
C GLN A 92 -24.07 -1.30 -20.28
N MET A 93 -24.08 0.04 -20.21
CA MET A 93 -25.27 0.84 -20.45
C MET A 93 -25.67 0.75 -21.92
N ALA A 94 -24.72 0.85 -22.85
CA ALA A 94 -24.93 0.62 -24.28
C ALA A 94 -25.46 -0.79 -24.59
N ALA A 95 -24.96 -1.82 -23.90
CA ALA A 95 -25.48 -3.19 -24.03
C ALA A 95 -26.90 -3.37 -23.47
N ARG A 96 -27.31 -2.57 -22.47
CA ARG A 96 -28.65 -2.62 -21.85
C ARG A 96 -29.71 -1.83 -22.62
N THR A 97 -29.35 -0.77 -23.34
CA THR A 97 -30.29 0.03 -24.13
C THR A 97 -30.60 -0.53 -25.52
N GLY A 98 -30.06 -1.71 -25.87
CA GLY A 98 -30.54 -2.51 -26.99
C GLY A 98 -30.05 -2.03 -28.36
N GLY A 99 -28.96 -2.63 -28.81
CA GLY A 99 -28.49 -2.61 -30.20
C GLY A 99 -28.00 -1.24 -30.72
N PRO A 100 -27.07 -1.21 -31.68
CA PRO A 100 -26.67 0.05 -32.30
C PRO A 100 -27.87 0.69 -33.03
N ASP A 101 -28.12 1.98 -32.77
CA ASP A 101 -29.10 2.78 -33.50
C ASP A 101 -28.79 2.71 -35.00
N LEU A 102 -29.69 2.06 -35.75
CA LEU A 102 -29.58 1.92 -37.19
C LEU A 102 -29.64 3.31 -37.84
N LYS A 103 -28.70 3.59 -38.74
CA LYS A 103 -28.73 4.87 -39.49
C LYS A 103 -29.96 4.89 -40.41
N PRO A 104 -30.54 6.06 -40.72
CA PRO A 104 -31.72 6.14 -41.58
C PRO A 104 -31.49 5.44 -42.94
N GLY A 105 -32.23 4.35 -43.18
CA GLY A 105 -32.13 3.52 -44.39
C GLY A 105 -31.38 2.20 -44.22
N GLU A 106 -30.77 1.94 -43.07
CA GLU A 106 -30.13 0.66 -42.75
C GLU A 106 -31.20 -0.35 -42.30
N ARG A 107 -31.20 -1.54 -42.91
CA ARG A 107 -32.17 -2.59 -42.57
C ARG A 107 -31.64 -3.38 -41.38
N PRO A 108 -32.47 -3.69 -40.37
CA PRO A 108 -32.03 -4.51 -39.26
C PRO A 108 -31.56 -5.88 -39.77
N PRO A 109 -30.55 -6.48 -39.12
CA PRO A 109 -30.09 -7.82 -39.46
C PRO A 109 -31.25 -8.81 -39.30
N TYR A 110 -31.60 -9.53 -40.37
CA TYR A 110 -32.61 -10.58 -40.33
C TYR A 110 -31.96 -11.88 -39.89
N ASP A 111 -32.53 -12.51 -38.87
CA ASP A 111 -32.13 -13.84 -38.40
C ASP A 111 -32.87 -14.91 -39.21
N LEU A 112 -32.12 -15.75 -39.92
CA LEU A 112 -32.66 -16.84 -40.76
C LEU A 112 -32.91 -18.13 -39.95
N GLU A 113 -32.52 -18.17 -38.67
CA GLU A 113 -32.72 -19.31 -37.79
C GLU A 113 -34.04 -19.24 -37.01
N ALA A 114 -34.83 -18.17 -37.18
CA ALA A 114 -36.15 -18.05 -36.57
C ALA A 114 -37.22 -18.84 -37.37
N THR A 115 -37.46 -20.09 -36.97
CA THR A 115 -38.60 -20.95 -37.39
C THR A 115 -39.54 -21.19 -36.22
#